data_AF-A0A7Y2XD54-F1
#
_entry.id   AF-A0A7Y2XD54-F1
#
_cell.length_a   1.000
_cell.length_b   1.000
_cell.length_c   1.000
_cell.angle_alpha   90.00
_cell.angle_beta   90.00
_cell.angle_gamma   90.00
#
_symmetry.space_group_name_H-M   'P 1'
#
loop_
_entity.id
_entity.type
_entity.pdbx_description
1 polymer ?
#
loop_
_entity_poly.entity_id
_entity_poly.type
_entity_poly.pdbx_seq_one_letter_code
_entity_poly.pdbx_strand_id
1 'polypeptide(L)' 'MSEEEISIKINICDRFYPLRIKTSEEENVRKASKRINERAKFYIENFSV' A
#
# COMPACT_ATOMS: atom_id res chain seq x y z
N MET A 1 -19.46 18.23 6.18
CA MET A 1 -18.63 17.06 6.48
C MET A 1 -17.44 17.11 5.54
N SER A 2 -16.39 17.83 5.92
CA SER A 2 -15.15 17.93 5.16
C SER A 2 -14.43 16.59 5.27
N GLU A 3 -14.49 15.80 4.21
CA GLU A 3 -13.63 14.62 4.07
C GLU A 3 -12.19 15.14 3.97
N GLU A 4 -11.47 15.10 5.08
CA GLU A 4 -10.07 15.50 5.12
C GLU A 4 -9.27 14.51 4.27
N GLU A 5 -8.78 15.01 3.13
CA GLU A 5 -7.88 14.29 2.25
C GLU A 5 -6.44 14.50 2.74
N ILE A 6 -5.80 13.39 3.06
CA ILE A 6 -4.40 13.35 3.46
C ILE A 6 -3.55 12.80 2.32
N SER A 7 -2.37 13.38 2.15
CA SER A 7 -1.40 12.89 1.18
C SER A 7 -0.45 11.94 1.89
N ILE A 8 -0.41 10.68 1.44
CA ILE A 8 0.39 9.62 2.06
C ILE A 8 1.33 9.02 1.01
N LYS A 9 2.57 8.73 1.43
CA LYS A 9 3.50 7.92 0.62
C LYS A 9 3.36 6.46 0.99
N ILE A 10 3.02 5.63 0.02
CA ILE A 10 2.94 4.18 0.19
C ILE A 10 4.17 3.56 -0.45
N ASN A 11 4.77 2.59 0.23
CA ASN A 11 5.86 1.77 -0.31
C ASN A 11 5.32 0.39 -0.72
N ILE A 12 5.45 0.04 -2.00
CA ILE A 12 5.08 -1.25 -2.57
C ILE A 12 6.29 -1.80 -3.35
N CYS A 13 6.84 -2.93 -2.92
CA CYS A 13 7.93 -3.66 -3.61
C CYS A 13 9.07 -2.74 -4.10
N ASP A 14 9.61 -1.90 -3.21
CA ASP A 14 10.68 -0.92 -3.47
C ASP A 14 10.28 0.30 -4.30
N ARG A 15 8.99 0.48 -4.59
CA ARG A 15 8.48 1.68 -5.25
C ARG A 15 7.63 2.52 -4.31
N PHE A 16 7.94 3.81 -4.28
CA PHE A 16 7.18 4.80 -3.52
C PHE A 16 6.17 5.48 -4.43
N TYR A 17 4.89 5.30 -4.11
CA TYR A 17 3.81 5.99 -4.78
C TYR A 17 3.16 6.98 -3.81
N PRO A 18 3.26 8.30 -4.07
CA PRO A 18 2.48 9.28 -3.34
C PRO A 18 1.02 9.21 -3.82
N LEU A 19 0.09 8.94 -2.91
CA LEU A 19 -1.34 9.00 -3.16
C LEU A 19 -2.02 9.98 -2.20
N ARG A 20 -3.06 10.64 -2.68
CA ARG A 20 -4.02 11.36 -1.83
C ARG A 20 -5.19 10.45 -1.54
N ILE A 21 -5.49 10.23 -0.27
CA ILE A 21 -6.62 9.42 0.17
C ILE A 21 -7.29 10.09 1.36
N LYS A 22 -8.52 9.67 1.65
CA LYS A 22 -9.27 10.18 2.81
C LYS A 22 -8.74 9.56 4.10
N THR A 23 -8.78 10.30 5.21
CA THR A 23 -8.37 9.80 6.54
C THR A 23 -9.10 8.51 6.92
N SER A 24 -10.36 8.36 6.52
CA SER A 24 -11.16 7.14 6.74
C SER A 24 -10.62 5.89 6.05
N GLU A 25 -9.83 6.05 4.99
CA GLU A 25 -9.31 4.94 4.18
C GLU A 25 -7.84 4.61 4.47
N GLU A 26 -7.15 5.40 5.30
CA GLU A 26 -5.74 5.20 5.63
C GLU A 26 -5.45 3.79 6.14
N GLU A 27 -6.30 3.28 7.04
CA GLU A 27 -6.13 1.95 7.62
C GLU A 27 -6.23 0.85 6.55
N ASN A 28 -7.17 0.99 5.62
CA ASN A 28 -7.37 0.05 4.53
C ASN A 28 -6.20 0.07 3.55
N VAL A 29 -5.71 1.26 3.22
CA VAL A 29 -4.57 1.44 2.32
C VAL A 29 -3.28 0.88 2.91
N ARG A 30 -3.08 1.02 4.23
CA ARG A 30 -1.94 0.42 4.94
C ARG A 30 -2.02 -1.11 5.00
N LYS A 31 -3.22 -1.68 5.16
CA LYS A 31 -3.44 -3.13 5.09
C LYS A 31 -3.22 -3.66 3.68
N ALA A 32 -3.70 -2.94 2.67
CA ALA A 32 -3.52 -3.29 1.26
C ALA A 32 -2.03 -3.30 0.87
N SER A 33 -1.27 -2.27 1.24
CA SER A 33 0.17 -2.20 0.93
C SER A 33 0.96 -3.34 1.56
N LYS A 34 0.68 -3.69 2.82
CA LYS A 34 1.25 -4.88 3.46
C LYS A 34 0.92 -6.16 2.72
N ARG A 35 -0.36 -6.40 2.38
CA ARG A 35 -0.79 -7.60 1.63
C ARG A 35 -0.11 -7.70 0.28
N ILE A 36 0.08 -6.59 -0.43
CA ILE A 36 0.76 -6.59 -1.73
C ILE A 36 2.24 -6.97 -1.56
N ASN A 37 2.94 -6.38 -0.59
CA ASN A 37 4.34 -6.71 -0.32
C ASN A 37 4.50 -8.19 0.08
N GLU A 38 3.61 -8.69 0.92
CA GLU A 38 3.64 -10.08 1.38
C GLU A 38 3.38 -11.06 0.24
N ARG A 39 2.39 -10.78 -0.63
CA ARG A 39 2.14 -11.58 -1.84
C ARG A 39 3.29 -11.50 -2.83
N ALA A 40 3.83 -10.32 -3.06
CA ALA A 40 4.95 -10.16 -3.98
C ALA A 40 6.18 -10.94 -3.49
N LYS A 41 6.48 -10.87 -2.19
CA LYS A 41 7.54 -11.68 -1.59
C LYS A 41 7.26 -13.18 -1.75
N PHE A 42 6.02 -13.61 -1.49
CA PHE A 42 5.60 -15.00 -1.71
C PHE A 42 5.82 -15.46 -3.16
N TYR A 43 5.44 -14.64 -4.14
CA TYR A 43 5.66 -14.97 -5.55
C TYR A 43 7.14 -15.01 -5.92
N ILE A 44 7.94 -14.07 -5.42
CA ILE A 44 9.39 -14.07 -5.63
C ILE A 44 10.01 -15.34 -5.04
N GLU A 45 9.64 -15.74 -3.82
CA GLU A 45 10.21 -16.92 -3.16
C GLU A 45 9.73 -18.25 -3.77
N ASN A 46 8.45 -18.37 -4.15
CA ASN A 46 7.88 -19.63 -4.63
C ASN A 46 8.01 -19.84 -6.15
N PHE A 47 8.16 -18.77 -6.92
CA PHE A 47 8.20 -18.83 -8.38
C PHE A 47 9.52 -18.28 -8.97
N SER A 48 10.52 -17.93 -8.15
CA SER A 48 11.90 -17.80 -8.66
C SER A 48 12.44 -19.21 -8.95
N VAL A 49 12.13 -19.69 -10.16
CA VAL A 49 12.79 -20.83 -10.80
C VAL A 49 14.19 -20.41 -11.27
#